data_AF-A0A955L2M6-F1
#
_entry.id   AF-A0A955L2M6-F1
#
_cell.length_a   1.000
_cell.length_b   1.000
_cell.length_c   1.000
_cell.angle_alpha   90.00
_cell.angle_beta   90.00
_cell.angle_gamma   90.00
#
_symmetry.space_group_name_H-M   'P 1'
#
loop_
_entity.id
_entity.type
_entity.pdbx_description
1 polymer ?
#
loop_
_entity_poly.entity_id
_entity_poly.type
_entity_poly.pdbx_seq_one_letter_code
_entity_poly.pdbx_strand_id
1 'polypeptide(L)'
;TGKVKEEPRSKYGVEVIDCKLNIISPVTEKLPLEINKPEIASSPETFYDNRPLVLRKLEERAIFKIQAELAHAYRSYLRENGFTEFFSPTLAGQ
;
A
#
# COMPACT_ATOMS: atom_id res chain seq x y z
N THR A 1 16.90 7.56 -13.49
CA THR A 1 16.99 6.68 -14.68
C THR A 1 18.25 5.85 -14.59
N GLY A 2 18.31 4.66 -15.17
CA GLY A 2 19.48 3.76 -15.10
C GLY A 2 19.37 2.63 -16.11
N LYS A 3 20.34 1.71 -16.11
CA LYS A 3 20.36 0.52 -16.99
C LYS A 3 20.03 -0.73 -16.19
N VAL A 4 19.20 -1.61 -16.74
CA VAL A 4 18.92 -2.92 -16.13
C VAL A 4 20.07 -3.88 -16.45
N LYS A 5 20.53 -4.64 -15.46
CA LYS A 5 21.56 -5.67 -15.60
C LYS A 5 21.13 -6.94 -14.87
N GLU A 6 21.34 -8.09 -15.49
CA GLU A 6 21.15 -9.40 -14.85
C GLU A 6 22.14 -9.57 -13.69
N GLU A 7 21.64 -10.02 -12.55
CA GLU A 7 22.42 -10.35 -11.37
C GLU A 7 21.74 -11.52 -10.64
N PRO A 8 22.17 -12.77 -10.90
CA PRO A 8 21.55 -13.96 -10.33
C PRO A 8 21.56 -14.00 -8.80
N ARG A 9 22.42 -13.23 -8.13
CA ARG A 9 22.48 -13.13 -6.67
C ARG A 9 21.44 -12.16 -6.09
N SER A 10 20.86 -11.28 -6.90
CA SER A 10 19.78 -10.37 -6.48
C SER A 10 18.52 -11.18 -6.16
N LYS A 11 17.77 -10.74 -5.15
CA LYS A 11 16.45 -11.31 -4.81
C LYS A 11 15.52 -11.40 -6.03
N TYR A 12 15.64 -10.46 -6.96
CA TYR A 12 14.79 -10.38 -8.15
C TYR A 12 15.52 -10.79 -9.45
N GLY A 13 16.75 -11.29 -9.36
CA GLY A 13 17.56 -11.73 -10.51
C GLY A 13 18.12 -10.61 -11.40
N VAL A 14 17.79 -9.35 -11.09
CA VAL A 14 18.25 -8.17 -11.82
C VAL A 14 18.50 -7.01 -10.86
N GLU A 15 19.32 -6.06 -11.30
CA GLU A 15 19.55 -4.78 -10.62
C GLU A 15 19.57 -3.62 -11.61
N VAL A 16 19.44 -2.39 -11.10
CA VAL A 16 19.55 -1.17 -11.91
C VAL A 16 20.87 -0.49 -11.58
N ILE A 17 21.74 -0.33 -12.58
CA ILE A 17 23.06 0.29 -12.48
C ILE A 17 23.12 1.62 -13.22
N ASP A 18 24.23 2.35 -13.06
CA ASP A 18 24.48 3.67 -13.70
C ASP A 18 23.34 4.67 -13.46
N CYS A 19 22.81 4.66 -12.24
CA CYS A 19 21.63 5.43 -11.87
C CYS A 19 21.90 6.94 -11.82
N LYS A 20 21.12 7.72 -12.58
CA LYS A 20 20.91 9.15 -12.36
C LYS A 20 19.73 9.35 -11.42
N LEU A 21 20.01 9.89 -10.24
CA LEU A 21 19.01 10.15 -9.20
C LEU A 21 18.52 11.60 -9.29
N ASN A 22 17.20 11.78 -9.25
CA ASN A 22 16.56 13.08 -9.03
C ASN A 22 15.76 13.00 -7.74
N ILE A 23 16.10 13.82 -6.75
CA ILE A 23 15.44 13.81 -5.45
C ILE A 23 14.21 14.71 -5.52
N ILE A 24 13.03 14.10 -5.55
CA ILE A 24 11.74 14.83 -5.62
C ILE A 24 11.36 15.40 -4.24
N SER A 25 11.59 14.62 -3.18
CA SER A 25 11.34 15.02 -1.79
C SER A 25 12.36 14.33 -0.87
N PRO A 26 13.30 15.06 -0.26
CA PRO A 26 14.28 14.49 0.65
C PRO A 26 13.65 14.14 2.01
N VAL A 27 14.15 13.09 2.65
CA VAL A 27 13.83 12.78 4.04
C VAL A 27 14.70 13.66 4.94
N THR A 28 14.09 14.57 5.68
CA THR A 28 14.79 15.55 6.55
C THR A 28 14.83 15.15 8.01
N GLU A 29 14.03 14.18 8.41
CA GLU A 29 13.84 13.76 9.81
C GLU A 29 13.99 12.25 9.96
N LYS A 30 14.20 11.80 11.20
CA LYS A 30 14.26 10.38 11.50
C LYS A 30 12.87 9.75 11.35
N LEU A 31 12.81 8.57 10.75
CA LEU A 31 11.54 7.83 10.64
C LEU A 31 11.04 7.42 12.04
N PRO A 32 9.73 7.61 12.32
CA PRO A 32 9.14 7.23 13.61
C PRO A 32 8.98 5.71 13.77
N LEU A 33 8.95 4.97 12.65
CA LEU A 33 8.82 3.51 12.61
C LEU A 33 9.75 2.91 11.55
N GLU A 34 10.34 1.75 11.85
CA GLU A 34 11.22 1.02 10.94
C GLU A 34 10.43 0.10 10.02
N ILE A 35 9.94 0.65 8.90
CA ILE A 35 9.09 -0.05 7.93
C ILE A 35 9.84 -1.06 7.05
N ASN A 36 11.17 -1.08 7.10
CA ASN A 36 12.03 -1.99 6.33
C ASN A 36 12.24 -3.36 7.01
N LYS A 37 11.80 -3.53 8.26
CA LYS A 37 11.92 -4.78 8.99
C LYS A 37 10.79 -5.77 8.65
N PRO A 38 11.05 -7.09 8.75
CA PRO A 38 10.02 -8.12 8.57
C PRO A 38 8.82 -7.97 9.50
N GLU A 39 9.01 -7.40 10.67
CA GLU A 39 7.96 -7.08 11.65
C GLU A 39 8.11 -5.62 12.11
N ILE A 40 6.98 -4.93 12.29
CA ILE A 40 6.95 -3.58 12.88
C ILE A 40 6.55 -3.75 14.34
N ALA A 41 7.54 -3.83 15.22
CA ALA A 41 7.31 -3.93 16.66
C ALA A 41 6.92 -2.55 17.21
N SER A 42 5.62 -2.29 17.36
CA SER A 42 5.08 -1.05 17.91
C SER A 42 3.76 -1.29 18.66
N SER A 43 3.35 -0.36 19.53
CA SER A 43 2.00 -0.40 20.10
C SER A 43 0.94 -0.23 19.00
N PRO A 44 -0.29 -0.74 19.20
CA PRO A 44 -1.39 -0.48 18.28
C PRO A 44 -1.64 1.01 18.06
N GLU A 45 -1.58 1.86 19.10
CA GLU A 45 -1.78 3.31 18.91
C GLU A 45 -0.72 3.89 17.98
N THR A 46 0.55 3.60 18.23
CA THR A 46 1.67 4.09 17.40
C THR A 46 1.51 3.62 15.95
N PHE A 47 1.04 2.38 15.74
CA PHE A 47 0.81 1.81 14.43
C PHE A 47 -0.31 2.52 13.66
N TYR A 48 -1.39 2.89 14.35
CA TYR A 48 -2.52 3.60 13.76
C TYR A 48 -2.22 5.09 13.55
N ASP A 49 -1.54 5.75 14.48
CA ASP A 49 -1.15 7.17 14.37
C ASP A 49 -0.19 7.39 13.19
N ASN A 50 0.61 6.37 12.84
CA ASN A 50 1.56 6.41 11.74
C ASN A 50 1.10 5.58 10.51
N ARG A 51 -0.21 5.33 10.37
CA ARG A 51 -0.76 4.46 9.32
C ARG A 51 -0.27 4.78 7.90
N PRO A 52 -0.13 6.04 7.46
CA PRO A 52 0.39 6.35 6.12
C PRO A 52 1.81 5.82 5.86
N LEU A 53 2.66 5.75 6.89
CA LEU A 53 4.00 5.16 6.79
C LEU A 53 3.94 3.64 6.82
N VAL A 54 3.15 3.07 7.73
CA VAL A 54 2.95 1.62 7.87
C VAL A 54 2.45 1.01 6.55
N LEU A 55 1.51 1.66 5.87
CA LEU A 55 0.95 1.20 4.58
C LEU A 55 1.95 1.19 3.41
N ARG A 56 3.19 1.67 3.60
CA ARG A 56 4.26 1.48 2.61
C ARG A 56 4.80 0.05 2.61
N LYS A 57 4.65 -0.66 3.72
CA LYS A 57 4.99 -2.09 3.83
C LYS A 57 4.02 -2.93 3.00
N LEU A 58 4.55 -3.90 2.27
CA LEU A 58 3.80 -4.63 1.26
C LEU A 58 2.67 -5.47 1.87
N GLU A 59 2.95 -6.12 2.99
CA GLU A 59 2.01 -7.00 3.71
C GLU A 59 0.82 -6.19 4.25
N GLU A 60 1.08 -5.06 4.90
CA GLU A 60 0.04 -4.16 5.45
C GLU A 60 -0.82 -3.57 4.35
N ARG A 61 -0.20 -3.17 3.23
CA ARG A 61 -0.89 -2.64 2.06
C ARG A 61 -1.75 -3.70 1.36
N ALA A 62 -1.33 -4.97 1.39
CA ALA A 62 -2.03 -6.06 0.71
C ALA A 62 -3.46 -6.22 1.23
N ILE A 63 -3.68 -6.02 2.54
CA ILE A 63 -5.01 -6.08 3.17
C ILE A 63 -5.99 -5.15 2.45
N PHE A 64 -5.61 -3.88 2.28
CA PHE A 64 -6.48 -2.89 1.64
C PHE A 64 -6.62 -3.09 0.14
N LYS A 65 -5.58 -3.60 -0.54
CA LYS A 65 -5.69 -3.98 -1.95
C LYS A 65 -6.70 -5.10 -2.14
N ILE A 66 -6.62 -6.15 -1.34
CA ILE A 66 -7.55 -7.29 -1.40
C ILE A 66 -8.97 -6.81 -1.08
N GLN A 67 -9.14 -5.97 -0.05
CA GLN A 67 -10.45 -5.40 0.29
C GLN A 67 -11.02 -4.54 -0.85
N ALA A 68 -10.20 -3.73 -1.52
CA ALA A 68 -10.62 -2.92 -2.66
C ALA A 68 -11.08 -3.81 -3.83
N GLU A 69 -10.32 -4.86 -4.16
CA GLU A 69 -10.70 -5.82 -5.21
C GLU A 69 -11.96 -6.60 -4.85
N LEU A 70 -12.12 -7.01 -3.59
CA LEU A 70 -13.34 -7.67 -3.13
C LEU A 70 -14.57 -6.77 -3.29
N ALA A 71 -14.46 -5.50 -2.87
CA ALA A 71 -15.54 -4.53 -3.02
C ALA A 71 -15.85 -4.22 -4.50
N HIS A 72 -14.83 -4.21 -5.35
CA HIS A 72 -14.99 -4.06 -6.79
C HIS A 72 -15.71 -5.26 -7.42
N ALA A 73 -15.25 -6.47 -7.13
CA ALA A 73 -15.83 -7.71 -7.64
C ALA A 73 -17.28 -7.89 -7.21
N TYR A 74 -17.59 -7.61 -5.93
CA TYR A 74 -18.95 -7.65 -5.41
C TYR A 74 -19.91 -6.73 -6.18
N ARG A 75 -19.51 -5.45 -6.36
CA ARG A 75 -20.34 -4.49 -7.11
C ARG A 75 -20.50 -4.89 -8.57
N SER A 76 -19.44 -5.38 -9.20
CA SER A 76 -19.45 -5.77 -10.62
C SER A 76 -20.41 -6.94 -10.84
N TYR A 77 -20.31 -7.99 -10.02
CA TYR A 77 -21.22 -9.14 -10.10
C TYR A 77 -22.69 -8.74 -9.96
N LEU A 78 -23.03 -7.91 -8.97
CA LEU A 78 -24.42 -7.49 -8.77
C LEU A 78 -24.96 -6.66 -9.93
N ARG A 79 -24.14 -5.75 -10.48
CA ARG A 79 -24.52 -4.94 -11.65
C ARG A 79 -24.77 -5.81 -12.88
N GLU A 80 -23.92 -6.81 -13.12
CA GLU A 80 -24.10 -7.78 -14.22
C GLU A 80 -25.39 -8.60 -14.07
N ASN A 81 -25.87 -8.79 -12.85
CA ASN A 81 -27.12 -9.51 -12.55
C ASN A 81 -28.34 -8.58 -12.40
N GLY A 82 -28.27 -7.34 -12.88
CA GLY A 82 -29.41 -6.42 -12.93
C GLY A 82 -29.78 -5.75 -11.60
N PHE A 83 -28.94 -5.86 -10.57
CA PHE A 83 -29.14 -5.13 -9.32
C PHE A 83 -28.77 -3.64 -9.47
N THR A 84 -29.47 -2.78 -8.72
CA THR A 84 -29.19 -1.34 -8.64
C THR A 84 -28.56 -1.01 -7.30
N GLU A 85 -27.38 -0.37 -7.31
CA GLU A 85 -26.71 0.09 -6.09
C GLU A 85 -27.49 1.26 -5.48
N PHE A 86 -27.85 1.14 -4.20
CA PHE A 86 -28.59 2.16 -3.44
C PHE A 86 -27.74 2.68 -2.28
N PHE A 87 -27.63 4.00 -2.18
CA PHE A 87 -26.94 4.68 -1.08
C PHE A 87 -27.98 5.23 -0.10
N SER A 88 -28.25 4.50 0.98
CA SER A 88 -29.18 4.95 2.01
C SER A 88 -28.60 6.14 2.80
N PRO A 89 -29.43 7.08 3.27
CA PRO A 89 -29.00 8.08 4.25
C PRO A 89 -28.42 7.40 5.49
N THR A 90 -27.18 7.74 5.87
CA THR A 90 -26.49 7.15 7.03
C THR A 90 -26.89 7.84 8.34
N LEU A 91 -27.20 9.13 8.28
CA LEU A 91 -27.78 9.88 9.38
C LEU A 91 -29.29 9.84 9.24
N ALA A 92 -29.94 9.00 10.03
CA ALA A 92 -31.36 9.10 10.30
C ALA A 92 -31.54 10.04 11.50
N GLY A 93 -32.37 11.08 11.36
CA GLY A 93 -32.63 12.04 12.43
C GLY A 93 -33.09 11.37 13.71
N GLN A 94 -32.63 11.89 14.86
CA GLN A 94 -33.26 11.68 16.16
C GLN A 94 -34.61 12.40 16.21
#